data_AF-A0A838JIS2-F1
#
_entry.id   AF-A0A838JIS2-F1
#
_cell.length_a   1.000
_cell.length_b   1.000
_cell.length_c   1.000
_cell.angle_alpha   90.00
_cell.angle_beta   90.00
_cell.angle_gamma   90.00
#
_symmetry.space_group_name_H-M   'P 1'
#
loop_
_entity.id
_entity.type
_entity.pdbx_description
1 polymer ?
#
loop_
_entity_poly.entity_id
_entity_poly.type
_entity_poly.pdbx_seq_one_letter_code
_entity_poly.pdbx_strand_id
1 'polypeptide(L)'
;MNVLMVTAQYFPVMGGIETHVHEVGRRLVRSGVDVTILTTRPRSDETTSSNEMIEGMNVIRVPMWPNQRDYYLAPAMYAIIRSKAWDLVHCQGCHTFVPPLAMTAAKIARVPYILTFHTGGHSSPIRSSIRTKQWQVQRQLYASARKLIGV
;
A
#
# COMPACT_ATOMS: atom_id res chain seq x y z
N MET A 1 5.64 -18.35 -2.38
CA MET A 1 6.03 -17.29 -1.40
C MET A 1 4.95 -16.23 -1.47
N ASN A 2 4.28 -15.94 -0.36
CA ASN A 2 3.12 -15.07 -0.29
C ASN A 2 3.53 -13.62 -0.02
N VAL A 3 3.43 -12.77 -1.04
CA VAL A 3 3.75 -11.34 -0.97
C VAL A 3 2.47 -10.52 -0.98
N LEU A 4 2.30 -9.68 0.04
CA LEU A 4 1.22 -8.71 0.13
C LEU A 4 1.72 -7.34 -0.32
N MET A 5 1.34 -6.90 -1.51
CA MET A 5 1.61 -5.55 -2.00
C MET A 5 0.49 -4.61 -1.54
N VAL A 6 0.83 -3.64 -0.69
CA VAL A 6 -0.15 -2.72 -0.11
C VAL A 6 -0.02 -1.35 -0.78
N THR A 7 -1.08 -0.93 -1.46
CA THR A 7 -1.16 0.36 -2.15
C THR A 7 -2.44 1.08 -1.80
N ALA A 8 -2.43 2.41 -1.90
CA ALA A 8 -3.59 3.22 -1.54
C ALA A 8 -4.67 3.14 -2.63
N GLN A 9 -4.25 3.12 -3.89
CA GLN A 9 -5.08 2.97 -5.07
C GLN A 9 -4.47 1.92 -6.01
N TYR A 10 -5.33 1.35 -6.86
CA TYR A 10 -4.98 0.39 -7.89
C TYR A 10 -6.02 0.48 -9.00
N PHE A 11 -5.77 -0.18 -10.15
CA PHE A 11 -6.71 -0.20 -11.28
C PHE A 11 -8.15 -0.47 -10.84
N PRO A 12 -9.16 0.15 -11.45
CA PRO A 12 -9.12 0.96 -12.67
C PRO A 12 -8.58 2.39 -12.49
N VAL A 13 -8.24 2.82 -11.28
CA VAL A 13 -7.55 4.10 -11.08
C VAL A 13 -6.17 4.04 -11.73
N MET A 14 -5.89 4.97 -12.63
CA MET A 14 -4.61 5.07 -13.34
C MET A 14 -3.69 6.10 -12.69
N GLY A 15 -2.41 5.75 -12.56
CA GLY A 15 -1.37 6.62 -12.04
C GLY A 15 -0.02 5.90 -11.96
N GLY A 16 1.04 6.64 -11.60
CA GLY A 16 2.40 6.09 -11.59
C GLY A 16 2.61 4.96 -10.58
N ILE A 17 1.99 5.07 -9.40
CA ILE A 17 2.07 4.04 -8.35
C ILE A 17 1.30 2.79 -8.80
N GLU A 18 0.12 2.99 -9.36
CA GLU A 18 -0.79 1.94 -9.81
C GLU A 18 -0.13 1.13 -10.93
N THR A 19 0.44 1.81 -11.94
CA THR A 19 1.22 1.18 -13.01
C THR A 19 2.45 0.46 -12.45
N HIS A 20 3.20 1.08 -11.54
CA HIS A 20 4.37 0.44 -10.93
C HIS A 20 4.00 -0.85 -10.20
N VAL A 21 2.98 -0.81 -9.34
CA VAL A 21 2.49 -1.97 -8.58
C VAL A 21 2.04 -3.08 -9.52
N HIS A 22 1.28 -2.73 -10.55
CA HIS A 22 0.81 -3.69 -11.54
C HIS A 22 1.97 -4.38 -12.27
N GLU A 23 2.91 -3.58 -12.79
CA GLU A 23 4.04 -4.07 -13.56
C GLU A 23 5.01 -4.91 -12.72
N VAL A 24 5.29 -4.51 -11.47
CA VAL A 24 6.11 -5.28 -10.54
C VAL A 24 5.40 -6.57 -10.14
N GLY A 25 4.13 -6.49 -9.73
CA GLY A 25 3.34 -7.64 -9.32
C GLY A 25 3.26 -8.71 -10.42
N ARG A 26 2.96 -8.28 -11.66
CA ARG A 26 2.93 -9.18 -12.82
C ARG A 26 4.24 -9.92 -13.06
N ARG A 27 5.39 -9.23 -12.94
CA ARG A 27 6.72 -9.86 -13.10
C ARG A 27 7.05 -10.82 -11.96
N LEU A 28 6.62 -10.52 -10.73
CA LEU A 28 6.76 -11.41 -9.58
C LEU A 28 5.93 -12.68 -9.76
N VAL A 29 4.67 -12.56 -10.19
CA VAL A 29 3.81 -13.71 -10.51
C VAL A 29 4.47 -14.60 -11.57
N ARG A 30 4.98 -14.02 -12.66
CA ARG A 30 5.72 -14.76 -13.70
C ARG A 30 6.99 -15.45 -13.19
N SER A 31 7.51 -15.01 -12.04
CA SER A 31 8.67 -15.61 -11.39
C SER A 31 8.29 -16.64 -10.31
N GLY A 32 7.00 -17.00 -10.20
CA GLY A 32 6.51 -18.00 -9.25
C GLY A 32 6.21 -17.46 -7.84
N VAL A 33 6.03 -16.15 -7.68
CA VAL A 33 5.64 -15.53 -6.41
C VAL A 33 4.13 -15.38 -6.33
N ASP A 34 3.54 -15.75 -5.21
CA ASP A 34 2.10 -15.61 -4.94
C ASP A 34 1.83 -14.17 -4.49
N VAL A 35 1.30 -13.34 -5.40
CA VAL A 35 1.09 -11.91 -5.14
C VAL A 35 -0.37 -11.63 -4.81
N THR A 36 -0.58 -11.00 -3.65
CA THR A 36 -1.85 -10.36 -3.30
C THR A 36 -1.67 -8.84 -3.27
N ILE A 37 -2.52 -8.11 -3.98
CA ILE A 37 -2.61 -6.66 -3.92
C ILE A 37 -3.72 -6.29 -2.94
N LEU A 38 -3.36 -5.59 -1.87
CA LEU A 38 -4.33 -5.02 -0.94
C LEU A 38 -4.43 -3.51 -1.19
N THR A 39 -5.61 -3.10 -1.61
CA THR A 39 -5.89 -1.71 -2.03
C THR A 39 -7.21 -1.22 -1.44
N THR A 40 -7.55 0.04 -1.71
CA THR A 40 -8.79 0.64 -1.26
C THR A 40 -9.79 0.84 -2.39
N ARG A 41 -11.07 0.98 -2.02
CA ARG A 41 -12.14 1.46 -2.89
C ARG A 41 -13.02 2.45 -2.12
N PRO A 42 -13.64 3.46 -2.77
CA PRO A 42 -14.65 4.30 -2.13
C PRO A 42 -15.75 3.42 -1.52
N ARG A 43 -16.23 3.76 -0.31
CA ARG A 43 -17.29 2.96 0.33
C ARG A 43 -18.59 2.93 -0.48
N SER A 44 -18.85 3.99 -1.25
CA SER A 44 -20.02 4.13 -2.13
C SER A 44 -19.88 3.39 -3.46
N ASP A 45 -18.68 2.90 -3.79
CA ASP A 45 -18.46 2.14 -5.01
C ASP A 45 -18.74 0.67 -4.74
N GLU A 46 -19.97 0.25 -5.06
CA GLU A 46 -20.42 -1.15 -5.00
C GLU A 46 -20.15 -1.91 -6.30
N THR A 47 -19.76 -1.22 -7.36
CA THR A 47 -19.54 -1.81 -8.69
C THR A 47 -18.19 -2.51 -8.80
N THR A 48 -17.17 -1.99 -8.12
CA THR A 48 -15.85 -2.61 -8.11
C THR A 48 -15.83 -3.82 -7.18
N SER A 49 -15.47 -4.98 -7.74
CA SER A 49 -15.31 -6.25 -7.00
C SER A 49 -14.41 -6.07 -5.76
N SER A 50 -14.87 -6.57 -4.62
CA SER A 50 -14.09 -6.57 -3.38
C SER A 50 -12.90 -7.55 -3.43
N ASN A 51 -13.01 -8.58 -4.26
CA ASN A 51 -11.97 -9.55 -4.53
C ASN A 51 -12.03 -9.95 -6.02
N GLU A 52 -10.89 -9.93 -6.71
CA GLU A 52 -10.77 -10.34 -8.11
C GLU A 52 -9.36 -10.85 -8.43
N MET A 53 -9.24 -11.68 -9.47
CA MET A 53 -7.94 -12.11 -10.00
C MET A 53 -7.59 -11.29 -11.24
N ILE A 54 -6.44 -10.60 -11.22
CA ILE A 54 -5.93 -9.81 -12.35
C ILE A 54 -4.54 -10.32 -12.71
N GLU A 55 -4.38 -10.91 -13.90
CA GLU A 55 -3.08 -11.42 -14.40
C GLU A 55 -2.33 -12.32 -13.38
N GLY A 56 -3.07 -13.16 -12.66
CA GLY A 56 -2.52 -14.05 -11.63
C GLY A 56 -2.24 -13.41 -10.28
N MET A 57 -2.56 -12.12 -10.11
CA MET A 57 -2.53 -11.42 -8.82
C MET A 57 -3.91 -11.42 -8.18
N ASN A 58 -3.99 -11.78 -6.91
CA ASN A 58 -5.21 -11.68 -6.11
C ASN A 58 -5.39 -10.24 -5.63
N VAL A 59 -6.48 -9.57 -5.98
CA VAL A 59 -6.69 -8.15 -5.65
C VAL A 59 -7.81 -8.05 -4.62
N ILE A 60 -7.48 -7.59 -3.42
CA ILE A 60 -8.42 -7.37 -2.33
C ILE A 60 -8.64 -5.87 -2.14
N ARG A 61 -9.89 -5.44 -2.26
CA ARG A 61 -10.30 -4.04 -2.10
C ARG A 61 -11.11 -3.86 -0.84
N VAL A 62 -10.61 -3.03 0.05
CA VAL A 62 -11.33 -2.66 1.27
C VAL A 62 -11.97 -1.27 1.14
N PRO A 63 -13.15 -1.05 1.74
CA PRO A 63 -13.74 0.27 1.78
C PRO A 63 -12.83 1.29 2.49
N MET A 64 -12.66 2.46 1.89
CA MET A 64 -12.02 3.61 2.53
C MET A 64 -13.03 4.63 3.04
N TRP A 65 -12.62 5.44 4.02
CA TRP A 65 -13.37 6.58 4.52
C TRP A 65 -12.44 7.69 5.03
N PRO A 66 -12.75 8.98 4.80
CA PRO A 66 -13.81 9.53 3.95
C PRO A 66 -13.50 9.37 2.44
N ASN A 67 -14.53 9.39 1.60
CA ASN A 67 -14.40 9.18 0.14
C ASN A 67 -13.75 10.37 -0.61
N GLN A 68 -13.49 11.49 0.06
CA GLN A 68 -12.90 12.68 -0.53
C GLN A 68 -11.70 13.13 0.29
N ARG A 69 -10.61 13.47 -0.42
CA ARG A 69 -9.27 13.93 0.03
C ARG A 69 -8.25 12.81 0.18
N ASP A 70 -6.97 13.19 -0.01
CA ASP A 70 -5.76 12.35 0.12
C ASP A 70 -5.48 11.82 1.54
N TYR A 71 -6.46 11.95 2.45
CA TYR A 71 -6.42 11.60 3.86
C TYR A 71 -7.45 10.52 4.21
N TYR A 72 -7.54 9.47 3.39
CA TYR A 72 -8.46 8.35 3.62
C TYR A 72 -7.84 7.27 4.51
N LEU A 73 -8.71 6.65 5.32
CA LEU A 73 -8.41 5.54 6.21
C LEU A 73 -9.08 4.26 5.68
N ALA A 74 -8.39 3.13 5.84
CA ALA A 74 -8.92 1.82 5.49
C ALA A 74 -8.63 0.80 6.62
N PRO A 75 -9.35 0.87 7.76
CA PRO A 75 -9.04 0.09 8.95
C PRO A 75 -9.06 -1.42 8.72
N ALA A 76 -9.89 -1.91 7.78
CA ALA A 76 -9.97 -3.32 7.43
C ALA A 76 -8.63 -3.88 6.89
N MET A 77 -7.76 -3.04 6.32
CA MET A 77 -6.41 -3.46 5.92
C MET A 77 -5.62 -4.01 7.09
N TYR A 78 -5.78 -3.42 8.27
CA TYR A 78 -5.04 -3.81 9.46
C TYR A 78 -5.28 -5.28 9.84
N ALA A 79 -6.53 -5.73 9.77
CA ALA A 79 -6.89 -7.12 10.06
C ALA A 79 -6.32 -8.08 9.01
N ILE A 80 -6.41 -7.72 7.72
CA ILE A 80 -5.90 -8.53 6.61
C ILE A 80 -4.38 -8.68 6.71
N ILE A 81 -3.65 -7.59 6.95
CA ILE A 81 -2.18 -7.62 7.09
C ILE A 81 -1.78 -8.46 8.31
N ARG A 82 -2.57 -8.43 9.39
CA ARG A 82 -2.30 -9.17 10.62
C ARG A 82 -2.69 -10.64 10.59
N SER A 83 -3.31 -11.14 9.53
CA SER A 83 -3.66 -12.56 9.41
C SER A 83 -2.44 -13.50 9.44
N LYS A 84 -1.22 -12.96 9.33
CA LYS A 84 0.08 -13.68 9.29
C LYS A 84 0.17 -14.70 8.15
N ALA A 85 -0.66 -14.56 7.12
CA ALA A 85 -0.60 -15.38 5.91
C ALA A 85 0.51 -14.94 4.93
N TRP A 86 1.35 -13.98 5.32
CA TRP A 86 2.26 -13.28 4.42
C TRP A 86 3.72 -13.54 4.81
N ASP A 87 4.54 -13.86 3.81
CA ASP A 87 5.99 -13.95 3.97
C ASP A 87 6.65 -12.57 3.93
N LEU A 88 6.03 -11.61 3.23
CA LEU A 88 6.51 -10.25 3.06
C LEU A 88 5.36 -9.27 2.79
N VAL A 89 5.42 -8.09 3.42
CA VAL A 89 4.54 -6.95 3.07
C VAL A 89 5.34 -5.91 2.29
N HIS A 90 4.87 -5.50 1.12
CA HIS A 90 5.47 -4.45 0.32
C HIS A 90 4.59 -3.20 0.32
N CYS A 91 4.97 -2.20 1.12
CA CYS A 91 4.25 -0.94 1.25
C CYS A 91 4.63 0.03 0.12
N GLN A 92 3.61 0.67 -0.48
CA GLN A 92 3.78 1.57 -1.61
C GLN A 92 3.46 3.02 -1.23
N GLY A 93 4.47 3.88 -1.29
CA GLY A 93 4.37 5.31 -0.99
C GLY A 93 4.47 5.61 0.50
N CYS A 94 4.46 6.89 0.87
CA CYS A 94 4.52 7.31 2.28
C CYS A 94 3.57 8.47 2.62
N HIS A 95 2.89 9.02 1.60
CA HIS A 95 2.20 10.30 1.68
C HIS A 95 0.73 10.21 2.13
N THR A 96 0.11 9.03 2.06
CA THR A 96 -1.25 8.79 2.58
C THR A 96 -1.19 8.04 3.92
N PHE A 97 -2.35 7.77 4.55
CA PHE A 97 -2.41 6.97 5.78
C PHE A 97 -2.27 5.45 5.54
N VAL A 98 -2.41 4.98 4.30
CA VAL A 98 -2.32 3.55 3.96
C VAL A 98 -0.93 2.97 4.27
N PRO A 99 0.19 3.56 3.82
CA PRO A 99 1.52 3.04 4.12
C PRO A 99 1.87 2.97 5.62
N PRO A 100 1.67 4.02 6.45
CA PRO A 100 1.96 3.91 7.87
C PRO A 100 1.06 2.89 8.58
N LEU A 101 -0.21 2.76 8.19
CA LEU A 101 -1.10 1.71 8.70
C LEU A 101 -0.53 0.32 8.37
N ALA A 102 -0.11 0.11 7.12
CA ALA A 102 0.41 -1.16 6.66
C ALA A 102 1.72 -1.55 7.36
N MET A 103 2.67 -0.61 7.45
CA MET A 103 3.93 -0.82 8.18
C MET A 103 3.68 -1.13 9.66
N THR A 104 2.75 -0.42 10.30
CA THR A 104 2.39 -0.66 11.71
C THR A 104 1.78 -2.04 11.89
N ALA A 105 0.84 -2.42 11.02
CA ALA A 105 0.19 -3.73 11.04
C ALA A 105 1.19 -4.87 10.84
N ALA A 106 2.09 -4.75 9.86
CA ALA A 106 3.14 -5.73 9.58
C ALA A 106 4.11 -5.86 10.77
N LYS A 107 4.56 -4.73 11.34
CA LYS A 107 5.44 -4.70 12.51
C LYS A 107 4.82 -5.40 13.71
N ILE A 108 3.54 -5.13 14.01
CA ILE A 108 2.80 -5.79 15.10
C ILE A 108 2.61 -7.29 14.82
N ALA A 109 2.34 -7.66 13.57
CA ALA A 109 2.22 -9.05 13.14
C ALA A 109 3.56 -9.81 13.14
N ARG A 110 4.69 -9.09 13.24
CA ARG A 110 6.05 -9.60 13.03
C ARG A 110 6.28 -10.18 11.63
N VAL A 111 5.59 -9.63 10.64
CA VAL A 111 5.83 -9.94 9.23
C VAL A 111 6.85 -8.92 8.70
N PRO A 112 7.94 -9.36 8.04
CA PRO A 112 8.91 -8.42 7.49
C PRO A 112 8.24 -7.57 6.41
N TYR A 113 8.63 -6.30 6.32
CA TYR A 113 8.13 -5.42 5.27
C TYR A 113 9.23 -4.61 4.60
N ILE A 114 8.95 -4.22 3.36
CA ILE A 114 9.74 -3.29 2.57
C ILE A 114 8.87 -2.09 2.18
N LEU A 115 9.50 -0.97 1.91
CA LEU A 115 8.84 0.27 1.53
C LEU A 115 9.44 0.82 0.23
N THR A 116 8.60 1.07 -0.77
CA THR A 116 8.98 1.87 -1.94
C THR A 116 8.46 3.28 -1.79
N PHE A 117 9.37 4.25 -1.85
CA PHE A 117 9.06 5.66 -1.87
C PHE A 117 8.73 6.10 -3.29
N HIS A 118 7.50 6.57 -3.48
CA HIS A 118 7.07 7.24 -4.71
C HIS A 118 7.10 8.75 -4.47
N THR A 119 8.29 9.34 -4.50
CA THR A 119 8.48 10.77 -4.22
C THR A 119 8.43 11.59 -5.50
N GLY A 120 7.21 11.83 -6.00
CA GLY A 120 6.95 12.93 -6.92
C GLY A 120 6.84 14.26 -6.16
N GLY A 121 7.48 15.31 -6.67
CA GLY A 121 7.33 16.66 -6.12
C GLY A 121 5.86 17.09 -6.12
N HIS A 122 5.38 17.59 -4.99
CA HIS A 122 4.05 18.21 -4.90
C HIS A 122 4.23 19.72 -4.87
N SER A 123 3.51 20.45 -5.73
CA SER A 123 3.50 21.92 -5.79
C SER A 123 2.72 22.59 -4.65
N SER A 124 2.24 21.83 -3.66
CA SER A 124 1.47 22.35 -2.53
C SER A 124 2.38 22.82 -1.38
N PRO A 125 2.37 24.11 -1.01
CA PRO A 125 3.20 24.67 0.08
C PRO A 125 2.88 24.09 1.47
N ILE A 126 1.64 23.66 1.67
CA ILE A 126 1.19 23.05 2.93
C ILE A 126 1.78 21.64 3.06
N ARG A 127 1.82 20.86 1.97
CA ARG A 127 2.40 19.51 1.96
C ARG A 127 3.91 19.54 2.15
N SER A 128 4.61 20.51 1.56
CA SER A 128 6.05 20.69 1.81
C SER A 128 6.35 21.01 3.27
N SER A 129 5.49 21.79 3.94
CA SER A 129 5.68 22.24 5.32
C SER A 129 5.41 21.14 6.36
N ILE A 130 4.47 20.23 6.10
CA ILE A 130 4.14 19.12 7.02
C ILE A 130 5.07 17.91 6.82
N ARG A 131 5.71 17.81 5.66
CA ARG A 131 6.59 16.70 5.27
C ARG A 131 7.61 16.35 6.34
N THR A 132 8.33 17.33 6.90
CA THR A 132 9.37 17.08 7.91
C THR A 132 8.80 16.41 9.16
N LYS A 133 7.62 16.85 9.64
CA LYS A 133 6.95 16.23 10.79
C LYS A 133 6.48 14.82 10.46
N GLN A 134 5.94 14.60 9.26
CA GLN A 134 5.54 13.27 8.79
C GLN A 134 6.72 12.29 8.80
N TRP A 135 7.89 12.71 8.29
CA TRP A 135 9.11 11.90 8.33
C TRP A 135 9.57 11.58 9.75
N GLN A 136 9.51 12.55 10.65
CA GLN A 136 9.88 12.36 12.05
C GLN A 136 8.97 11.35 12.74
N VAL A 137 7.65 11.49 12.58
CA VAL A 137 6.65 10.60 13.18
C VAL A 137 6.79 9.17 12.65
N GLN A 138 7.03 9.02 11.34
CA GLN A 138 7.16 7.69 10.72
C GLN A 138 8.58 7.12 10.76
N ARG A 139 9.56 7.83 11.34
CA ARG A 139 10.98 7.44 11.34
C ARG A 139 11.20 6.02 11.86
N GLN A 140 10.53 5.64 12.94
CA GLN A 140 10.67 4.30 13.51
C GLN A 140 10.12 3.21 12.58
N LEU A 141 9.07 3.50 11.81
CA LEU A 141 8.54 2.59 10.81
C LEU A 141 9.52 2.47 9.63
N TYR A 142 10.14 3.56 9.20
CA TYR A 142 11.17 3.46 8.15
C TYR A 142 12.40 2.68 8.61
N ALA A 143 12.87 2.92 9.83
CA ALA A 143 14.01 2.22 10.41
C ALA A 143 13.75 0.72 10.65
N SER A 144 12.48 0.32 10.82
CA SER A 144 12.08 -1.08 11.00
C SER A 144 11.86 -1.82 9.68
N ALA A 145 11.88 -1.12 8.53
CA ALA A 145 11.73 -1.75 7.22
C ALA A 145 12.99 -2.57 6.90
N ARG A 146 12.80 -3.76 6.33
CA ARG A 146 13.91 -4.64 5.91
C ARG A 146 14.70 -4.03 4.74
N LYS A 147 14.02 -3.24 3.92
CA LYS A 147 14.60 -2.49 2.80
C LYS A 147 13.74 -1.27 2.48
N LEU A 148 14.42 -0.18 2.17
CA LEU A 148 13.85 1.04 1.63
C LEU A 148 14.25 1.14 0.15
N ILE A 149 13.28 1.38 -0.74
CA ILE A 149 13.47 1.47 -2.19
C ILE A 149 13.08 2.88 -2.64
N GLY A 150 13.94 3.55 -3.39
CA GLY A 150 13.61 4.80 -4.10
C GLY A 150 13.39 4.53 -5.58
N VAL A 151 12.43 5.24 -6.17
CA VAL A 151 12.12 5.25 -7.62
C VAL A 151 12.07 6.67 -8.13
#